data_AF-A0A7W3VGM8-F1
#
_entry.id   AF-A0A7W3VGM8-F1
#
_cell.length_a   1.000
_cell.length_b   1.000
_cell.length_c   1.000
_cell.angle_alpha   90.00
_cell.angle_beta   90.00
_cell.angle_gamma   90.00
#
_symmetry.space_group_name_H-M   'P 1'
#
loop_
_entity.id
_entity.type
_entity.pdbx_description
1 polymer ?
#
loop_
_entity_poly.entity_id
_entity_poly.type
_entity_poly.pdbx_seq_one_letter_code
_entity_poly.pdbx_strand_id
1 'polypeptide(L)'
;MMKHYLFLLFVWFGYNQSQAQVLTDWQMENVKGKVKTLTSIDYPSEGKEAKKQIVHFDKRGFFTLKEIYIGVQEEKESVPMVYTKIGELQFFEYQNNIRHSLSLNANGTKATEIVQQWSKNNTCEFTYTYFNKPKNKGTMLLLFTPQAQVKEIHLTITNKEDGNIVFETKSLHQYDTKGYEIQFKQQTLQPYGDTQVLTFKNKVFDSQGNIIEKEVYDEYNQTYSTTFFEYEYYE
;
A
#
# COMPACT_ATOMS: atom_id res chain seq x y z
N MET A 1 67.46 22.38 11.82
CA MET A 1 66.33 23.32 11.64
C MET A 1 65.31 22.67 10.72
N MET A 2 64.02 22.72 11.08
CA MET A 2 62.80 22.88 10.25
C MET A 2 62.81 22.29 8.81
N LYS A 3 61.82 21.58 8.27
CA LYS A 3 60.37 21.39 8.46
C LYS A 3 59.99 20.26 7.48
N HIS A 4 59.27 19.20 7.87
CA HIS A 4 57.81 19.01 7.75
C HIS A 4 57.22 18.99 6.32
N TYR A 5 56.18 18.14 6.19
CA TYR A 5 55.22 17.90 5.10
C TYR A 5 55.64 16.77 4.14
N LEU A 6 55.26 15.51 4.30
CA LEU A 6 53.91 14.95 4.57
C LEU A 6 52.82 15.72 3.83
N PHE A 7 52.57 15.34 2.57
CA PHE A 7 51.28 15.60 1.94
C PHE A 7 50.77 14.29 1.33
N LEU A 8 50.16 13.51 2.23
CA LEU A 8 49.10 12.56 1.91
C LEU A 8 47.98 13.33 1.18
N LEU A 9 47.95 13.25 -0.14
CA LEU A 9 46.71 13.54 -0.89
C LEU A 9 45.89 12.26 -0.88
N PHE A 10 45.07 12.17 0.17
CA PHE A 10 43.98 11.22 0.29
C PHE A 10 43.17 11.24 -1.02
N VAL A 11 43.22 10.12 -1.73
CA VAL A 11 42.22 9.79 -2.73
C VAL A 11 40.92 9.59 -1.97
N TRP A 12 40.14 10.66 -1.86
CA TRP A 12 38.73 10.62 -1.52
C TRP A 12 38.00 9.90 -2.66
N PHE A 13 38.09 8.57 -2.67
CA PHE A 13 37.05 7.74 -3.23
C PHE A 13 35.84 7.92 -2.31
N GLY A 14 35.09 8.98 -2.56
CA GLY A 14 33.71 9.09 -2.11
C GLY A 14 32.97 7.91 -2.72
N TYR A 15 32.82 6.86 -1.92
CA TYR A 15 31.80 5.85 -2.12
C TYR A 15 30.46 6.60 -2.06
N ASN A 16 30.02 7.13 -3.20
CA ASN A 16 28.61 7.44 -3.42
C ASN A 16 27.92 6.07 -3.48
N GLN A 17 27.65 5.47 -2.32
CA GLN A 17 26.51 4.57 -2.22
C GLN A 17 25.32 5.45 -2.60
N SER A 18 24.83 5.31 -3.83
CA SER A 18 23.59 5.95 -4.23
C SER A 18 22.52 5.43 -3.26
N GLN A 19 22.19 6.24 -2.26
CA GLN A 19 21.14 5.92 -1.31
C GLN A 19 19.86 5.67 -2.13
N ALA A 20 19.16 4.57 -1.84
CA ALA A 20 17.98 4.22 -2.61
C ALA A 20 16.99 5.40 -2.58
N GLN A 21 16.58 5.88 -3.75
CA GLN A 21 15.58 6.93 -3.84
C GLN A 21 14.24 6.35 -3.38
N VAL A 22 13.70 6.91 -2.30
CA VAL A 22 12.39 6.56 -1.75
C VAL A 22 11.33 7.08 -2.72
N LEU A 23 10.49 6.18 -3.25
CA LEU A 23 9.29 6.58 -3.99
C LEU A 23 8.26 7.13 -3.00
N THR A 24 7.58 8.21 -3.37
CA THR A 24 6.46 8.73 -2.57
C THR A 24 5.28 7.78 -2.64
N ASP A 25 4.39 7.85 -1.65
CA ASP A 25 3.18 7.02 -1.68
C ASP A 25 2.24 7.44 -2.83
N TRP A 26 2.24 8.71 -3.26
CA TRP A 26 1.60 9.10 -4.53
C TRP A 26 2.14 8.32 -5.73
N GLN A 27 3.46 8.15 -5.83
CA GLN A 27 4.08 7.40 -6.93
C GLN A 27 3.76 5.91 -6.84
N MET A 28 3.81 5.31 -5.64
CA MET A 28 3.51 3.89 -5.47
C MET A 28 2.05 3.52 -5.75
N GLU A 29 1.13 4.47 -5.55
CA GLU A 29 -0.31 4.29 -5.78
C GLU A 29 -0.79 4.95 -7.09
N ASN A 30 0.14 5.46 -7.92
CA ASN A 30 -0.15 6.14 -9.19
C ASN A 30 -1.19 7.29 -9.07
N VAL A 31 -1.13 8.03 -7.96
CA VAL A 31 -1.99 9.18 -7.70
C VAL A 31 -1.44 10.41 -8.42
N LYS A 32 -2.30 11.12 -9.15
CA LYS A 32 -1.95 12.33 -9.90
C LYS A 32 -2.20 13.59 -9.08
N GLY A 33 -1.33 14.59 -9.26
CA GLY A 33 -1.44 15.86 -8.53
C GLY A 33 -1.05 15.75 -7.05
N LYS A 34 -1.14 16.87 -6.33
CA LYS A 34 -0.79 16.97 -4.91
C LYS A 34 -2.00 16.64 -4.04
N VAL A 35 -2.37 15.36 -3.96
CA VAL A 35 -3.53 14.91 -3.19
C VAL A 35 -3.26 15.00 -1.69
N LYS A 36 -4.10 15.73 -0.97
CA LYS A 36 -4.12 15.80 0.50
C LYS A 36 -4.85 14.62 1.11
N THR A 37 -6.03 14.29 0.58
CA THR A 37 -6.86 13.19 1.08
C THR A 37 -7.48 12.41 -0.08
N LEU A 38 -7.49 11.09 0.04
CA LEU A 38 -8.16 10.15 -0.87
C LEU A 38 -9.18 9.34 -0.07
N THR A 39 -10.46 9.49 -0.39
CA THR A 39 -11.53 8.63 0.11
C THR A 39 -11.90 7.62 -0.95
N SER A 40 -11.98 6.34 -0.61
CA SER A 40 -12.47 5.28 -1.50
C SER A 40 -13.58 4.49 -0.84
N ILE A 41 -14.65 4.20 -1.56
CA ILE A 41 -15.75 3.35 -1.10
C ILE A 41 -15.96 2.25 -2.12
N ASP A 42 -15.76 1.01 -1.70
CA ASP A 42 -15.93 -0.19 -2.52
C ASP A 42 -17.25 -0.88 -2.17
N TYR A 43 -18.10 -1.04 -3.18
CA TYR A 43 -19.39 -1.72 -3.11
C TYR A 43 -19.27 -3.07 -3.84
N PRO A 44 -19.23 -4.20 -3.13
CA PRO A 44 -19.29 -5.51 -3.75
C PRO A 44 -20.62 -5.69 -4.50
N SER A 45 -20.59 -6.41 -5.61
CA SER A 45 -21.79 -6.70 -6.40
C SER A 45 -22.79 -7.57 -5.64
N GLU A 46 -22.28 -8.45 -4.78
CA GLU A 46 -23.04 -9.33 -3.92
C GLU A 46 -22.77 -8.96 -2.45
N GLY A 47 -23.56 -8.05 -1.89
CA GLY A 47 -23.43 -7.71 -0.48
C GLY A 47 -24.29 -6.54 -0.03
N LYS A 48 -24.53 -6.47 1.29
CA LYS A 48 -25.10 -5.31 1.98
C LYS A 48 -24.02 -4.51 2.71
N GLU A 49 -22.75 -4.84 2.50
CA GLU A 49 -21.62 -4.21 3.15
C GLU A 49 -20.79 -3.44 2.14
N ALA A 50 -20.26 -2.28 2.53
CA ALA A 50 -19.29 -1.54 1.74
C ALA A 50 -18.03 -1.30 2.57
N LYS A 51 -16.88 -1.26 1.89
CA LYS A 51 -15.61 -0.94 2.53
C LYS A 51 -15.25 0.51 2.21
N LYS A 52 -15.13 1.33 3.24
CA LYS A 52 -14.65 2.71 3.10
C LYS A 52 -13.24 2.85 3.65
N GLN A 53 -12.39 3.55 2.92
CA GLN A 53 -11.05 3.94 3.37
C GLN A 53 -10.86 5.44 3.17
N ILE A 54 -10.17 6.08 4.12
CA ILE A 54 -9.74 7.47 4.01
C ILE A 54 -8.23 7.48 4.20
N VAL A 55 -7.50 7.98 3.21
CA VAL A 55 -6.04 8.04 3.21
C VAL A 55 -5.61 9.49 3.18
N HIS A 56 -4.72 9.86 4.10
CA HIS A 56 -4.19 11.20 4.25
C HIS A 56 -2.72 11.22 3.86
N PHE A 57 -2.32 12.25 3.13
CA PHE A 57 -0.96 12.48 2.69
C PHE A 57 -0.39 13.75 3.33
N ASP A 58 0.94 13.84 3.41
CA ASP A 58 1.63 15.11 3.62
C ASP A 58 1.87 15.83 2.28
N LYS A 59 2.38 17.07 2.34
CA LYS A 59 2.67 17.88 1.13
C LYS A 59 3.76 17.29 0.23
N ARG A 60 4.53 16.31 0.72
CA ARG A 60 5.57 15.61 -0.04
C ARG A 60 5.02 14.35 -0.72
N GLY A 61 3.77 13.96 -0.42
CA GLY A 61 3.10 12.81 -0.99
C GLY A 61 3.33 11.51 -0.24
N PHE A 62 3.70 11.58 1.04
CA PHE A 62 3.78 10.42 1.90
C PHE A 62 2.51 10.25 2.73
N PHE A 63 2.07 9.01 2.93
CA PHE A 63 1.01 8.69 3.87
C PHE A 63 1.32 9.19 5.27
N THR A 64 0.29 9.70 5.94
CA THR A 64 0.33 10.08 7.36
C THR A 64 -0.68 9.27 8.17
N LEU A 65 -1.86 9.02 7.60
CA LEU A 65 -2.94 8.25 8.23
C LEU A 65 -3.74 7.49 7.17
N LYS A 66 -4.15 6.26 7.49
CA LYS A 66 -5.15 5.52 6.75
C LYS A 66 -6.22 5.00 7.70
N GLU A 67 -7.45 5.43 7.51
CA GLU A 67 -8.59 5.01 8.30
C GLU A 67 -9.41 3.97 7.52
N ILE A 68 -9.91 2.95 8.23
CA ILE A 68 -10.66 1.84 7.63
C ILE A 68 -12.02 1.75 8.31
N TYR A 69 -13.06 1.72 7.49
CA TYR A 69 -14.45 1.65 7.91
C TYR A 69 -15.16 0.51 7.20
N ILE A 70 -16.15 -0.07 7.89
CA ILE A 70 -17.14 -0.95 7.30
C ILE A 70 -18.49 -0.23 7.32
N GLY A 71 -19.14 -0.17 6.17
CA GLY A 71 -20.52 0.30 6.02
C GLY A 71 -21.43 -0.91 5.94
N VAL A 72 -22.55 -0.89 6.67
CA VAL A 72 -23.58 -1.93 6.58
C VAL A 72 -24.89 -1.25 6.22
N GLN A 73 -25.55 -1.77 5.20
CA GLN A 73 -26.89 -1.33 4.82
C GLN A 73 -27.91 -2.05 5.70
N GLU A 74 -28.66 -1.28 6.48
CA GLU A 74 -29.79 -1.82 7.23
C GLU A 74 -30.87 -2.37 6.28
N GLU A 75 -31.72 -3.27 6.77
CA GLU A 75 -32.69 -4.04 5.96
C GLU A 75 -33.65 -3.18 5.11
N LYS A 76 -33.76 -1.88 5.40
CA LYS A 76 -34.55 -0.93 4.62
C LYS A 76 -33.63 -0.16 3.67
N GLU A 77 -33.77 -0.42 2.37
CA GLU A 77 -32.99 0.22 1.29
C GLU A 77 -33.02 1.77 1.30
N SER A 78 -34.00 2.38 1.97
CA SER A 78 -34.13 3.83 2.10
C SER A 78 -33.26 4.46 3.20
N VAL A 79 -32.60 3.67 4.05
CA VAL A 79 -31.74 4.17 5.12
C VAL A 79 -30.32 4.33 4.58
N PRO A 80 -29.68 5.52 4.74
CA PRO A 80 -28.29 5.71 4.35
C PRO A 80 -27.37 4.72 5.07
N MET A 81 -26.36 4.21 4.35
CA MET A 81 -25.38 3.31 4.92
C MET A 81 -24.60 4.00 6.06
N VAL A 82 -24.52 3.33 7.21
CA VAL A 82 -23.78 3.82 8.38
C VAL A 82 -22.39 3.20 8.38
N TYR A 83 -21.35 4.05 8.41
CA TYR A 83 -19.96 3.62 8.41
C TYR A 83 -19.37 3.61 9.82
N THR A 84 -18.86 2.46 10.24
CA THR A 84 -18.18 2.27 11.54
C THR A 84 -16.69 2.08 11.32
N LYS A 85 -15.86 2.85 12.05
CA LYS A 85 -14.40 2.72 11.99
C LYS A 85 -13.98 1.39 12.63
N ILE A 86 -13.21 0.59 11.91
CA ILE A 86 -12.73 -0.71 12.38
C ILE A 86 -11.23 -0.71 12.71
N GLY A 87 -10.50 0.29 12.23
CA GLY A 87 -9.09 0.47 12.56
C GLY A 87 -8.45 1.61 11.79
N GLU A 88 -7.17 1.82 12.06
CA GLU A 88 -6.34 2.80 11.35
C GLU A 88 -4.88 2.35 11.24
N LEU A 89 -4.16 2.96 10.30
CA LEU A 89 -2.71 2.88 10.18
C LEU A 89 -2.13 4.29 10.28
N GLN A 90 -1.21 4.48 11.22
CA GLN A 90 -0.47 5.71 11.43
C GLN A 90 0.93 5.55 10.84
N PHE A 91 1.35 6.51 10.03
CA PHE A 91 2.65 6.50 9.36
C PHE A 91 3.54 7.60 9.92
N PHE A 92 4.76 7.25 10.32
CA PHE A 92 5.75 8.22 10.77
C PHE A 92 6.64 8.67 9.62
N GLU A 93 7.40 9.74 9.82
CA GLU A 93 8.31 10.23 8.81
C GLU A 93 9.42 9.22 8.50
N TYR A 94 9.88 9.25 7.25
CA TYR A 94 11.08 8.51 6.86
C TYR A 94 12.31 9.06 7.58
N GLN A 95 13.07 8.16 8.15
CA GLN A 95 14.44 8.38 8.59
C GLN A 95 15.35 7.66 7.60
N ASN A 96 15.95 8.42 6.69
CA ASN A 96 16.65 7.87 5.52
C ASN A 96 15.71 7.06 4.61
N ASN A 97 15.98 5.77 4.45
CA ASN A 97 15.21 4.83 3.65
C ASN A 97 14.28 3.95 4.50
N ILE A 98 14.13 4.25 5.80
CA ILE A 98 13.34 3.47 6.75
C ILE A 98 12.17 4.32 7.27
N ARG A 99 10.98 3.71 7.38
CA ARG A 99 9.78 4.31 7.96
C ARG A 99 9.13 3.35 8.94
N HIS A 100 8.72 3.87 10.09
CA HIS A 100 7.91 3.13 11.06
C HIS A 100 6.43 3.44 10.88
N SER A 101 5.56 2.49 11.20
CA SER A 101 4.12 2.68 11.19
C SER A 101 3.44 1.78 12.22
N LEU A 102 2.23 2.17 12.65
CA LEU A 102 1.42 1.41 13.61
C LEU A 102 0.03 1.17 13.03
N SER A 103 -0.43 -0.07 13.11
CA SER A 103 -1.85 -0.37 12.94
C SER A 103 -2.52 -0.43 14.31
N LEU A 104 -3.65 0.26 14.44
CA LEU A 104 -4.49 0.30 15.63
C LEU A 104 -5.88 -0.28 15.35
N ASN A 105 -6.44 -0.97 16.33
CA ASN A 105 -7.84 -1.40 16.34
C ASN A 105 -8.77 -0.18 16.52
N ALA A 106 -10.07 -0.35 16.29
CA ALA A 106 -11.08 0.71 16.49
C ALA A 106 -11.03 1.39 17.88
N ASN A 107 -10.65 0.65 18.92
CA ASN A 107 -10.52 1.15 20.29
C ASN A 107 -9.15 1.82 20.58
N GLY A 108 -8.30 2.02 19.57
CA GLY A 108 -6.97 2.62 19.70
C GLY A 108 -5.87 1.69 20.21
N THR A 109 -6.18 0.42 20.53
CA THR A 109 -5.16 -0.54 20.96
C THR A 109 -4.26 -0.95 19.80
N LYS A 110 -2.96 -1.10 20.06
CA LYS A 110 -1.97 -1.51 19.06
C LYS A 110 -2.27 -2.91 18.54
N ALA A 111 -2.45 -3.05 17.23
CA ALA A 111 -2.64 -4.32 16.57
C ALA A 111 -1.32 -4.84 15.98
N THR A 112 -0.56 -3.97 15.31
CA THR A 112 0.67 -4.35 14.60
C THR A 112 1.63 -3.17 14.52
N GLU A 113 2.92 -3.42 14.70
CA GLU A 113 3.98 -2.50 14.32
C GLU A 113 4.58 -2.92 12.98
N ILE A 114 4.86 -1.93 12.14
CA ILE A 114 5.30 -2.11 10.76
C ILE A 114 6.57 -1.30 10.56
N VAL A 115 7.61 -1.95 10.05
CA VAL A 115 8.83 -1.28 9.61
C VAL A 115 8.94 -1.44 8.10
N GLN A 116 9.02 -0.32 7.39
CA GLN A 116 9.20 -0.26 5.95
C GLN A 116 10.63 0.17 5.63
N GLN A 117 11.29 -0.50 4.71
CA GLN A 117 12.67 -0.20 4.30
C GLN A 117 12.85 -0.32 2.78
N TRP A 118 13.39 0.74 2.16
CA TRP A 118 13.83 0.70 0.77
C TRP A 118 15.25 0.19 0.68
N SER A 119 15.41 -1.05 0.21
CA SER A 119 16.74 -1.66 -0.01
C SER A 119 17.32 -1.25 -1.36
N LYS A 120 16.47 -0.99 -2.36
CA LYS A 120 16.81 -0.51 -3.72
C LYS A 120 15.74 0.45 -4.22
N ASN A 121 16.02 1.21 -5.27
CA ASN A 121 15.06 2.17 -5.86
C ASN A 121 13.72 1.55 -6.29
N ASN A 122 13.70 0.24 -6.53
CA ASN A 122 12.53 -0.50 -6.99
C ASN A 122 12.17 -1.67 -6.06
N THR A 123 12.69 -1.68 -4.84
CA THR A 123 12.45 -2.75 -3.87
C THR A 123 12.25 -2.18 -2.49
N CYS A 124 11.05 -2.42 -1.95
CA CYS A 124 10.67 -2.02 -0.60
C CYS A 124 10.25 -3.25 0.19
N GLU A 125 10.80 -3.42 1.38
CA GLU A 125 10.44 -4.49 2.31
C GLU A 125 9.65 -3.92 3.49
N PHE A 126 8.67 -4.68 3.96
CA PHE A 126 7.92 -4.41 5.18
C PHE A 126 8.09 -5.59 6.12
N THR A 127 8.38 -5.30 7.38
CA THR A 127 8.36 -6.28 8.48
C THR A 127 7.21 -5.97 9.43
N TYR A 128 6.48 -7.01 9.83
CA TYR A 128 5.29 -6.90 10.68
C TYR A 128 5.50 -7.61 12.01
N THR A 129 5.27 -6.87 13.08
CA THR A 129 5.23 -7.38 14.46
C THR A 129 3.81 -7.28 14.99
N TYR A 130 3.11 -8.42 15.05
CA TYR A 130 1.74 -8.50 15.52
C TYR A 130 1.67 -8.53 17.05
N PHE A 131 0.90 -7.62 17.65
CA PHE A 131 0.62 -7.63 19.10
C PHE A 131 -0.61 -8.49 19.44
N ASN A 132 -1.61 -8.49 18.56
CA ASN A 132 -2.83 -9.28 18.72
C ASN A 132 -2.66 -10.77 18.35
N LYS A 133 -1.63 -11.09 17.55
CA LYS A 133 -1.24 -12.45 17.17
C LYS A 133 0.27 -12.62 17.43
N PRO A 134 0.71 -12.60 18.70
CA PRO A 134 2.13 -12.48 19.04
C PRO A 134 2.99 -13.63 18.52
N LYS A 135 2.39 -14.81 18.29
CA LYS A 135 3.04 -15.97 17.67
C LYS A 135 3.43 -15.76 16.21
N ASN A 136 2.90 -14.75 15.53
CA ASN A 136 3.16 -14.53 14.11
C ASN A 136 4.14 -13.36 13.88
N LYS A 137 4.93 -13.47 12.81
CA LYS A 137 5.66 -12.36 12.18
C LYS A 137 5.35 -12.35 10.68
N GLY A 138 5.42 -11.20 10.05
CA GLY A 138 5.20 -11.06 8.62
C GLY A 138 6.34 -10.34 7.92
N THR A 139 6.52 -10.65 6.65
CA THR A 139 7.36 -9.91 5.71
C THR A 139 6.58 -9.67 4.42
N MET A 140 6.63 -8.46 3.88
CA MET A 140 6.07 -8.15 2.56
C MET A 140 7.12 -7.47 1.70
N LEU A 141 7.35 -7.99 0.50
CA LEU A 141 8.26 -7.43 -0.48
C LEU A 141 7.46 -6.79 -1.62
N LEU A 142 7.72 -5.51 -1.89
CA LEU A 142 7.20 -4.77 -3.03
C LEU A 142 8.32 -4.64 -4.06
N LEU A 143 8.05 -5.12 -5.27
CA LEU A 143 8.95 -5.04 -6.41
C LEU A 143 8.28 -4.24 -7.52
N PHE A 144 8.97 -3.22 -8.01
CA PHE A 144 8.51 -2.40 -9.12
C PHE A 144 9.33 -2.76 -10.36
N THR A 145 8.66 -3.07 -11.47
CA THR A 145 9.38 -3.21 -12.75
C THR A 145 9.86 -1.85 -13.24
N PRO A 146 10.90 -1.82 -14.09
CA PRO A 146 11.24 -0.62 -14.85
C PRO A 146 9.99 -0.04 -15.51
N GLN A 147 9.86 1.29 -15.50
CA GLN A 147 8.67 2.03 -15.98
C GLN A 147 7.36 1.82 -15.20
N ALA A 148 7.39 1.17 -14.02
CA ALA A 148 6.24 1.01 -13.11
C ALA A 148 4.99 0.37 -13.74
N GLN A 149 5.16 -0.39 -14.82
CA GLN A 149 4.06 -1.10 -15.50
C GLN A 149 3.57 -2.31 -14.71
N VAL A 150 4.39 -2.83 -13.80
CA VAL A 150 4.06 -3.94 -12.93
C VAL A 150 4.56 -3.69 -11.51
N LYS A 151 3.68 -3.92 -10.54
CA LYS A 151 3.99 -3.98 -9.10
C LYS A 151 3.75 -5.42 -8.65
N GLU A 152 4.80 -6.11 -8.26
CA GLU A 152 4.71 -7.42 -7.62
C GLU A 152 4.77 -7.27 -6.11
N ILE A 153 3.94 -8.04 -5.41
CA ILE A 153 3.91 -8.09 -3.95
C ILE A 153 4.06 -9.54 -3.52
N HIS A 154 4.96 -9.80 -2.59
CA HIS A 154 5.11 -11.11 -1.96
C HIS A 154 4.95 -10.94 -0.45
N LEU A 155 3.88 -11.50 0.11
CA LEU A 155 3.62 -11.49 1.54
C LEU A 155 3.79 -12.89 2.11
N THR A 156 4.57 -12.99 3.18
CA THR A 156 4.78 -14.22 3.95
C THR A 156 4.49 -13.94 5.42
N ILE A 157 3.70 -14.79 6.05
CA ILE A 157 3.46 -14.79 7.49
C ILE A 157 3.93 -16.13 8.04
N THR A 158 4.81 -16.09 9.03
CA THR A 158 5.37 -17.28 9.69
C THR A 158 5.05 -17.31 11.17
N ASN A 159 4.92 -18.50 11.73
CA ASN A 159 4.95 -18.69 13.18
C ASN A 159 6.40 -18.47 13.68
N LYS A 160 6.56 -17.68 14.74
CA LYS A 160 7.85 -17.31 15.34
C LYS A 160 8.49 -18.45 16.11
N GLU A 161 7.71 -19.37 16.66
CA GLU A 161 8.19 -20.45 17.54
C GLU A 161 8.90 -21.54 16.73
N ASP A 162 8.33 -21.93 15.59
CA ASP A 162 8.80 -23.05 14.76
C ASP A 162 9.31 -22.62 13.37
N GLY A 163 9.06 -21.37 12.95
CA GLY A 163 9.44 -20.85 11.64
C GLY A 163 8.53 -21.28 10.49
N ASN A 164 7.45 -22.02 10.76
CA ASN A 164 6.56 -22.52 9.71
C ASN A 164 5.78 -21.40 9.03
N ILE A 165 5.63 -21.49 7.70
CA ILE A 165 4.80 -20.57 6.91
C ILE A 165 3.33 -20.86 7.23
N VAL A 166 2.63 -19.85 7.73
CA VAL A 166 1.20 -19.91 8.07
C VAL A 166 0.36 -19.40 6.91
N PHE A 167 0.89 -18.43 6.17
CA PHE A 167 0.22 -17.81 5.03
C PHE A 167 1.25 -17.24 4.07
N GLU A 168 1.04 -17.46 2.78
CA GLU A 168 1.93 -16.93 1.75
C GLU A 168 1.12 -16.56 0.50
N THR A 169 1.34 -15.36 -0.01
CA THR A 169 0.71 -14.88 -1.23
C THR A 169 1.71 -14.19 -2.13
N LYS A 170 1.51 -14.35 -3.44
CA LYS A 170 2.15 -13.53 -4.47
C LYS A 170 1.08 -12.82 -5.26
N SER A 171 1.17 -11.51 -5.41
CA SER A 171 0.29 -10.74 -6.27
C SER A 171 1.06 -9.92 -7.31
N LEU A 172 0.37 -9.60 -8.39
CA LEU A 172 0.86 -8.85 -9.52
C LEU A 172 -0.22 -7.87 -9.95
N HIS A 173 0.12 -6.59 -9.89
CA HIS A 173 -0.70 -5.49 -10.39
C HIS A 173 -0.15 -5.03 -11.73
N GLN A 174 -1.00 -4.95 -12.75
CA GLN A 174 -0.63 -4.47 -14.08
C GLN A 174 -1.24 -3.10 -14.34
N TYR A 175 -0.44 -2.21 -14.92
CA TYR A 175 -0.83 -0.85 -15.24
C TYR A 175 -0.73 -0.60 -16.75
N ASP A 176 -1.63 0.21 -17.28
CA ASP A 176 -1.56 0.68 -18.66
C ASP A 176 -0.43 1.72 -18.85
N THR A 177 -0.22 2.18 -20.09
CA THR A 177 0.81 3.17 -20.41
C THR A 177 0.56 4.55 -19.79
N LYS A 178 -0.63 4.80 -19.25
CA LYS A 178 -1.01 6.03 -18.54
C LYS A 178 -0.91 5.87 -17.01
N GLY A 179 -0.48 4.71 -16.52
CA GLY A 179 -0.31 4.40 -15.10
C GLY A 179 -1.61 3.98 -14.39
N TYR A 180 -2.68 3.64 -15.12
CA TYR A 180 -3.90 3.14 -14.50
C TYR A 180 -3.86 1.63 -14.34
N GLU A 181 -4.27 1.14 -13.18
CA GLU A 181 -4.37 -0.29 -12.94
C GLU A 181 -5.45 -0.90 -13.83
N ILE A 182 -5.12 -1.99 -14.51
CA ILE A 182 -6.02 -2.69 -15.44
C ILE A 182 -6.25 -4.15 -15.06
N GLN A 183 -5.33 -4.76 -14.30
CA GLN A 183 -5.48 -6.13 -13.84
C GLN A 183 -4.76 -6.33 -12.50
N PHE A 184 -5.38 -7.15 -11.66
CA PHE A 184 -4.78 -7.70 -10.46
C PHE A 184 -4.85 -9.23 -10.51
N LYS A 185 -3.72 -9.88 -10.24
CA LYS A 185 -3.65 -11.33 -10.05
C LYS A 185 -3.06 -11.61 -8.70
N GLN A 186 -3.73 -12.43 -7.89
CA GLN A 186 -3.20 -12.93 -6.62
C GLN A 186 -3.21 -14.44 -6.62
N GLN A 187 -2.12 -15.03 -6.15
CA GLN A 187 -2.00 -16.45 -5.87
C GLN A 187 -1.72 -16.64 -4.38
N THR A 188 -2.57 -17.40 -3.71
CA THR A 188 -2.28 -17.90 -2.37
C THR A 188 -1.46 -19.18 -2.51
N LEU A 189 -0.20 -19.14 -2.09
CA LEU A 189 0.69 -20.30 -2.14
C LEU A 189 0.46 -21.22 -0.94
N GLN A 190 0.12 -20.64 0.21
CA GLN A 190 -0.24 -21.34 1.43
C GLN A 190 -1.37 -20.59 2.15
N PRO A 191 -2.39 -21.29 2.67
CA PRO A 191 -2.55 -22.75 2.70
C PRO A 191 -3.43 -23.34 1.57
N TYR A 192 -4.04 -22.49 0.73
CA TYR A 192 -5.17 -22.92 -0.11
C TYR A 192 -4.80 -23.18 -1.58
N GLY A 193 -3.72 -22.61 -2.10
CA GLY A 193 -3.31 -22.80 -3.50
C GLY A 193 -4.20 -22.07 -4.52
N ASP A 194 -5.14 -21.23 -4.07
CA ASP A 194 -6.11 -20.56 -4.93
C ASP A 194 -5.51 -19.37 -5.69
N THR A 195 -6.13 -19.03 -6.82
CA THR A 195 -5.76 -17.88 -7.63
C THR A 195 -6.99 -17.02 -7.86
N GLN A 196 -6.84 -15.72 -7.67
CA GLN A 196 -7.83 -14.72 -8.02
C GLN A 196 -7.28 -13.85 -9.14
N VAL A 197 -8.10 -13.61 -10.16
CA VAL A 197 -7.82 -12.64 -11.22
C VAL A 197 -8.96 -11.65 -11.27
N LEU A 198 -8.63 -10.37 -11.18
CA LEU A 198 -9.57 -9.25 -11.30
C LEU A 198 -9.13 -8.34 -12.45
N THR A 199 -10.09 -7.89 -13.24
CA THR A 199 -9.88 -6.89 -14.30
C THR A 199 -10.56 -5.59 -13.90
N PHE A 200 -9.91 -4.47 -14.19
CA PHE A 200 -10.39 -3.15 -13.83
C PHE A 200 -10.80 -2.34 -15.04
N LYS A 201 -11.93 -1.65 -14.91
CA LYS A 201 -12.40 -0.69 -15.90
C LYS A 201 -12.58 0.68 -15.24
N ASN A 202 -11.70 1.60 -15.60
CA ASN A 202 -11.68 2.96 -15.08
C ASN A 202 -12.66 3.82 -15.90
N LYS A 203 -13.77 4.25 -15.27
CA LYS A 203 -14.95 4.80 -15.98
C LYS A 203 -14.97 6.31 -16.02
N VAL A 204 -14.75 6.94 -14.87
CA VAL A 204 -14.87 8.38 -14.70
C VAL A 204 -13.56 8.90 -14.12
N PHE A 205 -13.15 10.08 -14.55
CA PHE A 205 -11.91 10.72 -14.09
C PHE A 205 -12.19 12.17 -13.68
N ASP A 206 -11.41 12.67 -12.72
CA ASP A 206 -11.43 14.08 -12.36
C ASP A 206 -10.52 14.93 -13.28
N SER A 207 -10.45 16.22 -13.00
CA SER A 207 -9.65 17.17 -13.79
C SER A 207 -8.13 16.96 -13.68
N GLN A 208 -7.65 16.26 -12.65
CA GLN A 208 -6.24 15.88 -12.50
C GLN A 208 -5.93 14.53 -13.18
N GLY A 209 -6.96 13.84 -13.69
CA GLY A 209 -6.85 12.52 -14.29
C GLY A 209 -6.79 11.39 -13.25
N ASN A 210 -7.25 11.61 -12.03
CA ASN A 210 -7.49 10.53 -11.07
C ASN A 210 -8.84 9.87 -11.34
N ILE A 211 -8.97 8.60 -11.00
CA ILE A 211 -10.18 7.80 -11.25
C ILE A 211 -11.23 8.14 -10.19
N ILE A 212 -12.43 8.56 -10.57
CA ILE A 212 -13.57 8.78 -9.66
C ILE A 212 -14.44 7.52 -9.53
N GLU A 213 -14.48 6.69 -10.58
CA GLU A 213 -15.30 5.47 -10.61
C GLU A 213 -14.56 4.34 -11.32
N LYS A 214 -14.49 3.17 -10.67
CA LYS A 214 -13.85 1.97 -11.18
C LYS A 214 -14.78 0.76 -11.02
N GLU A 215 -15.03 0.06 -12.12
CA GLU A 215 -15.70 -1.24 -12.09
C GLU A 215 -14.65 -2.35 -12.00
N VAL A 216 -14.90 -3.35 -11.18
CA VAL A 216 -14.05 -4.52 -10.98
C VAL A 216 -14.79 -5.75 -11.47
N TYR A 217 -14.13 -6.58 -12.27
CA TYR A 217 -14.68 -7.80 -12.84
C TYR A 217 -13.83 -8.99 -12.44
N ASP A 218 -14.47 -10.13 -12.21
CA ASP A 218 -13.79 -11.40 -11.98
C ASP A 218 -13.27 -12.05 -13.29
N GLU A 219 -12.69 -13.25 -13.17
CA GLU A 219 -12.18 -14.01 -14.31
C GLU A 219 -13.27 -14.49 -15.29
N TYR A 220 -14.53 -14.51 -14.86
CA TYR A 220 -15.70 -14.88 -15.67
C TYR A 220 -16.39 -13.66 -16.27
N ASN A 221 -15.78 -12.47 -16.16
CA ASN A 221 -16.32 -11.19 -16.60
C ASN A 221 -17.66 -10.82 -15.93
N GLN A 222 -17.87 -11.31 -14.71
CA GLN A 222 -18.99 -10.90 -13.85
C GLN A 222 -18.55 -9.70 -13.02
N THR A 223 -19.47 -8.76 -12.78
CA THR A 223 -19.19 -7.61 -11.92
C THR A 223 -18.90 -8.11 -10.52
N TYR A 224 -17.71 -7.80 -10.00
CA TYR A 224 -17.26 -8.16 -8.66
C TYR A 224 -17.50 -7.02 -7.66
N SER A 225 -17.16 -5.79 -8.04
CA SER A 225 -17.42 -4.60 -7.22
C SER A 225 -17.40 -3.32 -8.06
N THR A 226 -17.88 -2.22 -7.48
CA THR A 226 -17.68 -0.86 -7.98
C THR A 226 -17.07 -0.01 -6.88
N THR A 227 -15.97 0.66 -7.20
CA THR A 227 -15.28 1.56 -6.27
C THR A 227 -15.48 3.02 -6.72
N PHE A 228 -15.90 3.87 -5.78
CA PHE A 228 -15.96 5.32 -5.95
C PHE A 228 -14.82 5.98 -5.18
N PHE A 229 -14.24 7.03 -5.78
CA PHE A 229 -13.14 7.78 -5.20
C PHE A 229 -13.46 9.27 -5.12
N GLU A 230 -12.98 9.91 -4.07
CA GLU A 230 -13.04 11.34 -3.86
C GLU A 230 -11.65 11.83 -3.44
N TYR A 231 -11.21 12.94 -4.04
CA TYR A 231 -9.88 13.51 -3.84
C TYR A 231 -9.99 14.95 -3.32
N GLU A 232 -9.25 15.25 -2.26
CA GLU A 232 -8.95 16.62 -1.85
C GLU A 232 -7.50 16.94 -2.21
N TYR A 233 -7.25 18.11 -2.80
CA TYR A 233 -5.93 18.53 -3.25
C TYR A 233 -5.37 19.64 -2.36
N TYR A 234 -4.04 19.71 -2.27
CA TYR A 234 -3.37 20.92 -1.79
C TYR A 234 -3.49 22.03 -2.83
N GLU A 235 -3.69 23.26 -2.35
CA GLU A 235 -3.54 24.50 -3.13
C GLU A 235 -2.10 24.71 -3.65
#